data_AF-A0A7C4VZM7-F1
#
_entry.id   AF-A0A7C4VZM7-F1
#
_cell.length_a   1.000
_cell.length_b   1.000
_cell.length_c   1.000
_cell.angle_alpha   90.00
_cell.angle_beta   90.00
_cell.angle_gamma   90.00
#
_symmetry.space_group_name_H-M   'P 1'
#
loop_
_entity.id
_entity.type
_entity.pdbx_description
1 polymer ?
#
loop_
_entity_poly.entity_id
_entity_poly.type
_entity_poly.pdbx_seq_one_letter_code
_entity_poly.pdbx_strand_id
1 'polypeptide(L)'
;MEILTPRERFNLLVFDETPDRVLIFPLITNHSAYVSNYSIKDYYTKGEILAQAQINAYEIYQTDFLSVFSEVGIIAEALGSYFEYPQEDLPKLKKPLFSNLQEYWERKLNSQYDEGKGRLYLYFDAIKILYKTLGDILPILAYIPAPFTTLALLFEPTEILKEVSFSNLEKKKILKEVLLLITDFTIQFMKSVINYGALPIVVDPLASGSVISPETYKNFALPYEERLINYLHRYDLDVILHICGNTQVYLKELKKSTADLLSLDRINLFSAKKFLGNKFRLIGNFDTTEILLLSPEEIRKKVKNLVLKMKNNKKGYILATGCEVPFSTPKENLITFIEEGKRWGRYKF
;
A
#
# COMPACT_ATOMS: atom_id res chain seq x y z
N MET A 1 6.14 30.00 3.06
CA MET A 1 5.98 29.38 4.37
C MET A 1 4.94 28.27 4.20
N GLU A 2 5.12 27.09 4.79
CA GLU A 2 4.05 26.09 4.81
C GLU A 2 2.97 26.60 5.75
N ILE A 3 1.73 26.69 5.26
CA ILE A 3 0.61 27.26 6.01
C ILE A 3 -0.39 26.20 6.46
N LEU A 4 -0.32 25.00 5.85
CA LEU A 4 -1.16 23.85 6.18
C LEU A 4 -0.31 22.73 6.79
N THR A 5 -0.87 22.09 7.81
CA THR A 5 -0.43 20.77 8.27
C THR A 5 -0.62 19.73 7.15
N PRO A 6 0.13 18.62 7.18
CA PRO A 6 -0.09 17.52 6.24
C PRO A 6 -1.52 16.96 6.22
N ARG A 7 -2.17 16.86 7.39
CA ARG A 7 -3.56 16.42 7.48
C ARG A 7 -4.52 17.39 6.79
N GLU A 8 -4.39 18.70 7.02
CA GLU A 8 -5.20 19.70 6.29
C GLU A 8 -4.95 19.64 4.78
N ARG A 9 -3.69 19.47 4.38
CA ARG A 9 -3.29 19.33 2.98
C ARG A 9 -3.94 18.11 2.31
N PHE A 10 -3.99 16.97 3.02
CA PHE A 10 -4.68 15.77 2.56
C PHE A 10 -6.19 15.94 2.49
N ASN A 11 -6.80 16.57 3.50
CA ASN A 11 -8.23 16.84 3.51
C ASN A 11 -8.67 17.72 2.32
N LEU A 12 -7.94 18.81 2.03
CA LEU A 12 -8.21 19.61 0.84
C LEU A 12 -8.13 18.79 -0.44
N LEU A 13 -7.10 17.94 -0.58
CA LEU A 13 -6.96 17.09 -1.75
C LEU A 13 -8.18 16.15 -1.91
N VAL A 14 -8.67 15.55 -0.83
CA VAL A 14 -9.85 14.66 -0.80
C VAL A 14 -11.14 15.42 -1.16
N PHE A 15 -11.27 16.69 -0.79
CA PHE A 15 -12.39 17.55 -1.19
C PHE A 15 -12.25 18.18 -2.58
N ASP A 16 -11.29 17.71 -3.40
CA ASP A 16 -10.98 18.26 -4.72
C ASP A 16 -10.51 19.74 -4.70
N GLU A 17 -10.04 20.20 -3.55
CA GLU A 17 -9.46 21.52 -3.37
C GLU A 17 -7.94 21.51 -3.57
N THR A 18 -7.39 22.68 -3.89
CA THR A 18 -5.95 22.83 -4.11
C THR A 18 -5.24 23.25 -2.83
N PRO A 19 -4.34 22.42 -2.27
CA PRO A 19 -3.55 22.81 -1.11
C PRO A 19 -2.43 23.82 -1.44
N ASP A 20 -1.63 24.19 -0.44
CA ASP A 20 -0.46 25.07 -0.61
C ASP A 20 0.71 24.45 -1.39
N ARG A 21 0.86 23.12 -1.35
CA ARG A 21 1.79 22.34 -2.18
C ARG A 21 1.30 20.91 -2.35
N VAL A 22 1.91 20.17 -3.28
CA VAL A 22 1.73 18.71 -3.37
C VAL A 22 2.08 18.03 -2.04
N LEU A 23 1.37 16.96 -1.73
CA LEU A 23 1.74 16.02 -0.66
C LEU A 23 2.95 15.19 -1.09
N ILE A 24 3.74 14.77 -0.12
CA ILE A 24 4.98 14.03 -0.29
C ILE A 24 4.95 12.81 0.61
N PHE A 25 4.94 11.65 -0.04
CA PHE A 25 4.79 10.35 0.57
C PHE A 25 5.75 9.35 -0.06
N PRO A 26 7.08 9.44 0.16
CA PRO A 26 7.92 8.27 -0.07
C PRO A 26 7.38 7.13 0.81
N LEU A 27 7.21 5.93 0.25
CA LEU A 27 6.63 4.79 0.98
C LEU A 27 7.68 4.24 1.96
N ILE A 28 7.87 4.97 3.07
CA ILE A 28 8.79 4.62 4.15
C ILE A 28 8.08 3.60 5.03
N THR A 29 8.42 2.33 4.81
CA THR A 29 7.97 1.18 5.58
C THR A 29 9.13 0.69 6.45
N ASN A 30 9.76 -0.42 6.13
CA ASN A 30 10.89 -0.99 6.86
C ASN A 30 12.15 -0.10 6.87
N HIS A 31 12.28 0.85 5.93
CA HIS A 31 13.36 1.85 5.96
C HIS A 31 13.34 2.66 7.27
N SER A 32 12.17 2.82 7.90
CA SER A 32 12.06 3.45 9.22
C SER A 32 12.84 2.70 10.31
N ALA A 33 12.90 1.36 10.22
CA ALA A 33 13.70 0.53 11.11
C ALA A 33 15.20 0.74 10.89
N TYR A 34 15.64 0.85 9.63
CA TYR A 34 17.03 1.11 9.27
C TYR A 34 17.54 2.41 9.90
N VAL A 35 16.79 3.51 9.76
CA VAL A 35 17.23 4.81 10.32
C VAL A 35 17.14 4.89 11.85
N SER A 36 16.42 3.95 12.46
CA SER A 36 16.23 3.82 13.90
C SER A 36 17.12 2.74 14.55
N ASN A 37 17.93 2.04 13.76
CA ASN A 37 18.75 0.90 14.20
C ASN A 37 17.95 -0.23 14.87
N TYR A 38 16.71 -0.48 14.43
CA TYR A 38 15.95 -1.66 14.82
C TYR A 38 16.17 -2.81 13.86
N SER A 39 16.12 -4.05 14.37
CA SER A 39 16.17 -5.24 13.52
C SER A 39 14.92 -5.35 12.64
N ILE A 40 15.05 -5.99 11.48
CA ILE A 40 13.93 -6.22 10.57
C ILE A 40 12.85 -7.07 11.23
N LYS A 41 13.26 -8.10 11.99
CA LYS A 41 12.33 -8.94 12.77
C LYS A 41 11.51 -8.12 13.75
N ASP A 42 12.16 -7.27 14.54
CA ASP A 42 11.48 -6.47 15.56
C ASP A 42 10.46 -5.53 14.94
N TYR A 43 10.82 -4.85 13.85
CA TYR A 43 9.91 -3.98 13.10
C TYR A 43 8.65 -4.73 12.61
N TYR A 44 8.81 -5.95 12.09
CA TYR A 44 7.69 -6.73 11.60
C TYR A 44 6.90 -7.49 12.68
N THR A 45 7.39 -7.58 13.91
CA THR A 45 6.76 -8.42 14.96
C THR A 45 6.33 -7.66 16.22
N LYS A 46 6.68 -6.38 16.38
CA LYS A 46 6.32 -5.57 17.55
C LYS A 46 5.74 -4.22 17.14
N GLY A 47 4.49 -3.95 17.55
CA GLY A 47 3.75 -2.73 17.15
C GLY A 47 4.38 -1.45 17.70
N GLU A 48 4.94 -1.51 18.90
CA GLU A 48 5.64 -0.39 19.54
C GLU A 48 6.91 -0.02 18.77
N ILE A 49 7.65 -1.01 18.28
CA ILE A 49 8.86 -0.78 17.50
C ILE A 49 8.51 -0.22 16.12
N LEU A 50 7.46 -0.74 15.47
CA LEU A 50 6.97 -0.17 14.22
C LEU A 50 6.60 1.31 14.40
N ALA A 51 5.82 1.64 15.43
CA ALA A 51 5.43 3.02 15.70
C ALA A 51 6.64 3.92 16.00
N GLN A 52 7.54 3.49 16.88
CA GLN A 52 8.72 4.29 17.23
C GLN A 52 9.62 4.51 16.01
N ALA A 53 9.81 3.49 15.17
CA ALA A 53 10.57 3.61 13.93
C ALA A 53 9.96 4.68 13.00
N GLN A 54 8.64 4.68 12.85
CA GLN A 54 7.92 5.66 12.02
C GLN A 54 8.01 7.08 12.59
N ILE A 55 7.93 7.26 13.91
CA ILE A 55 8.12 8.56 14.57
C ILE A 55 9.54 9.08 14.33
N ASN A 56 10.56 8.24 14.55
CA ASN A 56 11.96 8.61 14.32
C ASN A 56 12.21 8.97 12.84
N ALA A 57 11.63 8.22 11.90
CA ALA A 57 11.73 8.54 10.48
C ALA A 57 11.06 9.89 10.16
N TYR A 58 9.91 10.19 10.77
CA TYR A 58 9.26 11.49 10.62
C TYR A 58 10.11 12.65 11.17
N GLU A 59 10.80 12.48 12.30
CA GLU A 59 11.71 13.50 12.84
C GLU A 59 12.84 13.86 11.87
N ILE A 60 13.32 12.88 11.10
CA ILE A 60 14.37 13.08 10.08
C ILE A 60 13.79 13.69 8.79
N TYR A 61 12.67 13.15 8.32
CA TYR A 61 12.21 13.35 6.94
C TYR A 61 11.04 14.32 6.81
N GLN A 62 10.24 14.49 7.86
CA GLN A 62 9.05 15.36 7.89
C GLN A 62 8.12 15.12 6.67
N THR A 63 7.79 13.85 6.42
CA THR A 63 6.85 13.40 5.38
C THR A 63 5.42 13.80 5.71
N ASP A 64 4.54 13.78 4.72
CA ASP A 64 3.13 14.18 4.93
C ASP A 64 2.22 13.06 5.44
N PHE A 65 2.75 11.84 5.63
CA PHE A 65 2.02 10.67 6.12
C PHE A 65 2.93 9.78 6.97
N LEU A 66 2.30 8.96 7.83
CA LEU A 66 2.92 7.83 8.54
C LEU A 66 2.41 6.51 7.96
N SER A 67 3.24 5.47 7.98
CA SER A 67 2.90 4.16 7.44
C SER A 67 2.78 3.11 8.54
N VAL A 68 1.69 2.34 8.54
CA VAL A 68 1.57 1.11 9.31
C VAL A 68 1.56 -0.05 8.35
N PHE A 69 2.71 -0.69 8.22
CA PHE A 69 2.89 -1.86 7.37
C PHE A 69 3.85 -2.83 8.04
N SER A 70 3.34 -4.02 8.34
CA SER A 70 4.18 -5.17 8.63
C SER A 70 4.53 -5.83 7.30
N GLU A 71 3.69 -6.69 6.75
CA GLU A 71 3.94 -7.36 5.48
C GLU A 71 2.62 -7.82 4.84
N VAL A 72 2.66 -8.27 3.58
CA VAL A 72 1.43 -8.55 2.80
C VAL A 72 0.72 -9.86 3.15
N GLY A 73 1.35 -10.72 3.93
CA GLY A 73 0.87 -11.99 4.43
C GLY A 73 0.15 -11.92 5.78
N ILE A 74 0.01 -10.74 6.41
CA ILE A 74 -0.52 -10.65 7.77
C ILE A 74 -1.94 -11.22 7.91
N ILE A 75 -2.76 -11.06 6.86
CA ILE A 75 -4.11 -11.63 6.80
C ILE A 75 -4.04 -13.14 6.56
N ALA A 76 -3.15 -13.62 5.69
CA ALA A 76 -2.96 -15.05 5.46
C ALA A 76 -2.47 -15.74 6.74
N GLU A 77 -1.59 -15.11 7.50
CA GLU A 77 -1.14 -15.60 8.81
C GLU A 77 -2.28 -15.64 9.84
N ALA A 78 -3.09 -14.58 9.92
CA ALA A 78 -4.26 -14.55 10.79
C ALA A 78 -5.29 -15.64 10.45
N LEU A 79 -5.33 -16.07 9.19
CA LEU A 79 -6.17 -17.17 8.70
C LEU A 79 -5.52 -18.55 8.86
N GLY A 80 -4.21 -18.64 9.11
CA GLY A 80 -3.50 -19.86 9.50
C GLY A 80 -2.27 -20.24 8.67
N SER A 81 -1.83 -19.43 7.70
CA SER A 81 -0.52 -19.61 7.06
C SER A 81 0.61 -19.32 8.06
N TYR A 82 1.75 -19.98 7.92
CA TYR A 82 2.91 -19.80 8.79
C TYR A 82 4.05 -19.08 8.07
N PHE A 83 4.53 -18.02 8.72
CA PHE A 83 5.63 -17.19 8.26
C PHE A 83 6.80 -17.27 9.24
N GLU A 84 8.02 -17.28 8.71
CA GLU A 84 9.24 -17.06 9.47
C GLU A 84 9.65 -15.59 9.39
N TYR A 85 10.14 -15.06 10.50
CA TYR A 85 10.65 -13.70 10.64
C TYR A 85 12.15 -13.77 10.96
N PRO A 86 13.02 -13.78 9.93
CA PRO A 86 14.46 -13.75 10.12
C PRO A 86 14.90 -12.43 10.77
N GLN A 87 16.04 -12.45 11.46
CA GLN A 87 16.53 -11.28 12.20
C GLN A 87 16.75 -10.05 11.30
N GLU A 88 17.43 -10.25 10.16
CA GLU A 88 17.89 -9.18 9.25
C GLU A 88 17.46 -9.43 7.79
N ASP A 89 16.35 -10.17 7.58
CA ASP A 89 15.82 -10.45 6.25
C ASP A 89 14.29 -10.34 6.27
N LEU A 90 13.68 -10.22 5.08
CA LEU A 90 12.24 -10.05 4.94
C LEU A 90 11.47 -11.30 5.42
N PRO A 91 10.22 -11.11 5.88
CA PRO A 91 9.32 -12.21 6.24
C PRO A 91 9.17 -13.22 5.10
N LYS A 92 9.15 -14.51 5.45
CA LYS A 92 9.08 -15.60 4.47
C LYS A 92 7.91 -16.49 4.76
N LEU A 93 7.02 -16.68 3.79
CA LEU A 93 6.03 -17.75 3.84
C LEU A 93 6.77 -19.09 3.91
N LYS A 94 6.58 -19.83 5.00
CA LYS A 94 7.19 -21.16 5.20
C LYS A 94 6.22 -22.29 4.94
N LYS A 95 4.97 -22.09 5.32
CA LYS A 95 3.92 -23.09 5.12
C LYS A 95 2.60 -22.39 4.84
N PRO A 96 2.06 -22.45 3.63
CA PRO A 96 0.70 -22.00 3.38
C PRO A 96 -0.31 -22.86 4.15
N LEU A 97 -1.49 -22.31 4.43
CA LEU A 97 -2.56 -23.01 5.12
C LEU A 97 -3.03 -24.27 4.36
N PHE A 98 -3.04 -24.18 3.04
CA PHE A 98 -3.43 -25.25 2.12
C PHE A 98 -2.34 -25.49 1.07
N SER A 99 -2.07 -26.74 0.72
CA SER A 99 -1.15 -27.07 -0.38
C SER A 99 -1.83 -26.99 -1.74
N ASN A 100 -3.15 -27.20 -1.82
CA ASN A 100 -3.93 -27.17 -3.07
C ASN A 100 -5.45 -27.00 -2.81
N LEU A 101 -6.23 -26.89 -3.89
CA LEU A 101 -7.68 -26.73 -3.83
C LEU A 101 -8.44 -27.93 -3.25
N GLN A 102 -7.90 -29.15 -3.36
CA GLN A 102 -8.54 -30.34 -2.78
C GLN A 102 -8.48 -30.29 -1.25
N GLU A 103 -7.33 -29.94 -0.68
CA GLU A 103 -7.20 -29.79 0.76
C GLU A 103 -8.14 -28.71 1.31
N TYR A 104 -8.28 -27.58 0.59
CA TYR A 104 -9.28 -26.56 0.92
C TYR A 104 -10.70 -27.15 0.91
N TRP A 105 -11.05 -27.97 -0.08
CA TRP A 105 -12.39 -28.54 -0.18
C TRP A 105 -12.74 -29.41 1.03
N GLU A 106 -11.78 -30.19 1.53
CA GLU A 106 -11.95 -31.12 2.65
C GLU A 106 -12.00 -30.40 4.00
N ARG A 107 -11.13 -29.41 4.22
CA ARG A 107 -11.00 -28.71 5.53
C ARG A 107 -11.85 -27.45 5.62
N LYS A 108 -12.08 -26.78 4.49
CA LYS A 108 -12.62 -25.42 4.35
C LYS A 108 -11.85 -24.36 5.15
N LEU A 109 -12.02 -23.09 4.77
CA LEU A 109 -11.39 -21.98 5.46
C LEU A 109 -12.27 -21.52 6.64
N ASN A 110 -11.69 -21.44 7.84
CA ASN A 110 -12.30 -20.72 8.94
C ASN A 110 -11.92 -19.23 8.87
N SER A 111 -12.79 -18.43 8.26
CA SER A 111 -12.61 -16.99 8.08
C SER A 111 -13.28 -16.14 9.18
N GLN A 112 -13.57 -16.70 10.36
CA GLN A 112 -14.09 -15.90 11.47
C GLN A 112 -13.04 -14.84 11.87
N TYR A 113 -13.45 -13.58 11.92
CA TYR A 113 -12.57 -12.49 12.33
C TYR A 113 -12.44 -12.38 13.85
N ASP A 114 -11.23 -12.06 14.31
CA ASP A 114 -10.92 -11.68 15.69
C ASP A 114 -9.64 -10.81 15.68
N GLU A 115 -9.60 -9.74 16.48
CA GLU A 115 -8.45 -8.81 16.51
C GLU A 115 -7.16 -9.47 17.00
N GLY A 116 -7.26 -10.55 17.81
CA GLY A 116 -6.14 -11.29 18.35
C GLY A 116 -5.59 -12.38 17.43
N LYS A 117 -6.18 -12.60 16.24
CA LYS A 117 -5.67 -13.61 15.30
C LYS A 117 -4.31 -13.22 14.72
N GLY A 118 -3.39 -14.19 14.71
CA GLY A 118 -2.05 -14.02 14.17
C GLY A 118 -1.34 -12.81 14.80
N ARG A 119 -0.92 -11.87 13.96
CA ARG A 119 -0.24 -10.63 14.38
C ARG A 119 -1.05 -9.37 14.11
N LEU A 120 -2.38 -9.45 13.94
CA LEU A 120 -3.19 -8.26 13.63
C LEU A 120 -3.09 -7.17 14.71
N TYR A 121 -2.91 -7.56 15.98
CA TYR A 121 -2.69 -6.64 17.11
C TYR A 121 -1.53 -5.66 16.89
N LEU A 122 -0.52 -6.04 16.11
CA LEU A 122 0.65 -5.20 15.82
C LEU A 122 0.23 -3.88 15.16
N TYR A 123 -0.74 -3.92 14.24
CA TYR A 123 -1.27 -2.72 13.60
C TYR A 123 -1.94 -1.83 14.63
N PHE A 124 -2.74 -2.42 15.51
CA PHE A 124 -3.52 -1.70 16.52
C PHE A 124 -2.65 -1.02 17.56
N ASP A 125 -1.61 -1.69 18.04
CA ASP A 125 -0.64 -1.12 18.98
C ASP A 125 0.15 0.02 18.32
N ALA A 126 0.59 -0.18 17.08
CA ALA A 126 1.27 0.85 16.32
C ALA A 126 0.38 2.09 16.09
N ILE A 127 -0.85 1.89 15.62
CA ILE A 127 -1.78 2.98 15.31
C ILE A 127 -2.09 3.79 16.57
N LYS A 128 -2.33 3.14 17.72
CA LYS A 128 -2.57 3.84 19.00
C LYS A 128 -1.44 4.80 19.34
N ILE A 129 -0.19 4.35 19.23
CA ILE A 129 0.99 5.16 19.56
C ILE A 129 1.14 6.31 18.56
N LEU A 130 1.02 6.02 17.27
CA LEU A 130 1.15 7.03 16.22
C LEU A 130 0.05 8.10 16.31
N TYR A 131 -1.20 7.68 16.53
CA TYR A 131 -2.33 8.60 16.62
C TYR A 131 -2.19 9.53 17.83
N LYS A 132 -1.81 8.99 19.00
CA LYS A 132 -1.56 9.79 20.19
C LYS A 132 -0.44 10.81 20.00
N THR A 133 0.57 10.49 19.19
CA THR A 133 1.79 11.31 19.06
C THR A 133 1.67 12.35 17.95
N LEU A 134 1.16 11.97 16.78
CA LEU A 134 1.16 12.79 15.56
C LEU A 134 -0.18 12.78 14.82
N GLY A 135 -1.21 12.12 15.36
CA GLY A 135 -2.51 11.94 14.72
C GLY A 135 -3.13 13.26 14.29
N ASP A 136 -3.11 14.30 15.12
CA ASP A 136 -3.73 15.59 14.76
C ASP A 136 -3.03 16.31 13.58
N ILE A 137 -1.79 15.95 13.27
CA ILE A 137 -0.94 16.62 12.27
C ILE A 137 -0.81 15.79 11.00
N LEU A 138 -0.75 14.46 11.14
CA LEU A 138 -0.48 13.51 10.06
C LEU A 138 -1.63 12.51 9.88
N PRO A 139 -2.03 12.19 8.64
CA PRO A 139 -2.78 10.98 8.37
C PRO A 139 -1.88 9.75 8.56
N ILE A 140 -2.44 8.68 9.13
CA ILE A 140 -1.78 7.39 9.33
C ILE A 140 -2.36 6.42 8.30
N LEU A 141 -1.52 5.89 7.42
CA LEU A 141 -1.93 4.96 6.37
C LEU A 141 -1.59 3.53 6.78
N ALA A 142 -2.62 2.69 6.92
CA ALA A 142 -2.46 1.28 7.26
C ALA A 142 -2.60 0.41 6.01
N TYR A 143 -1.56 -0.35 5.70
CA TYR A 143 -1.45 -1.13 4.48
C TYR A 143 -2.20 -2.46 4.64
N ILE A 144 -3.28 -2.62 3.89
CA ILE A 144 -4.19 -3.77 3.97
C ILE A 144 -4.01 -4.65 2.73
N PRO A 145 -3.53 -5.89 2.90
CA PRO A 145 -3.40 -6.81 1.78
C PRO A 145 -4.74 -7.12 1.14
N ALA A 146 -4.79 -7.00 -0.17
CA ALA A 146 -5.98 -7.30 -0.93
C ALA A 146 -6.26 -8.81 -1.00
N PRO A 147 -7.49 -9.21 -1.36
CA PRO A 147 -7.90 -10.61 -1.28
C PRO A 147 -7.14 -11.53 -2.25
N PHE A 148 -6.71 -11.03 -3.42
CA PHE A 148 -5.96 -11.85 -4.37
C PHE A 148 -4.55 -12.21 -3.87
N THR A 149 -3.80 -11.22 -3.39
CA THR A 149 -2.51 -11.49 -2.73
C THR A 149 -2.67 -12.42 -1.54
N THR A 150 -3.69 -12.20 -0.70
CA THR A 150 -3.95 -13.07 0.45
C THR A 150 -4.28 -14.50 0.01
N LEU A 151 -5.10 -14.68 -1.03
CA LEU A 151 -5.40 -16.01 -1.61
C LEU A 151 -4.12 -16.72 -2.01
N ALA A 152 -3.23 -16.06 -2.75
CA ALA A 152 -1.98 -16.66 -3.18
C ALA A 152 -1.00 -16.97 -2.02
N LEU A 153 -1.20 -16.41 -0.82
CA LEU A 153 -0.41 -16.70 0.39
C LEU A 153 -1.11 -17.69 1.35
N LEU A 154 -2.40 -18.00 1.13
CA LEU A 154 -3.09 -19.11 1.81
C LEU A 154 -2.77 -20.46 1.18
N PHE A 155 -2.29 -20.45 -0.06
CA PHE A 155 -1.93 -21.62 -0.83
C PHE A 155 -0.47 -21.52 -1.27
N GLU A 156 0.04 -22.59 -1.89
CA GLU A 156 1.29 -22.49 -2.65
C GLU A 156 1.12 -21.47 -3.79
N PRO A 157 1.90 -20.37 -3.83
CA PRO A 157 1.65 -19.26 -4.76
C PRO A 157 1.64 -19.69 -6.24
N THR A 158 2.55 -20.58 -6.61
CA THR A 158 2.66 -21.11 -7.97
C THR A 158 1.42 -21.92 -8.38
N GLU A 159 0.80 -22.64 -7.44
CA GLU A 159 -0.42 -23.40 -7.69
C GLU A 159 -1.61 -22.46 -7.92
N ILE A 160 -1.76 -21.40 -7.12
CA ILE A 160 -2.85 -20.43 -7.34
C ILE A 160 -2.70 -19.70 -8.66
N LEU A 161 -1.50 -19.26 -9.01
CA LEU A 161 -1.24 -18.58 -10.28
C LEU A 161 -1.58 -19.48 -11.48
N LYS A 162 -1.30 -20.78 -11.38
CA LYS A 162 -1.70 -21.78 -12.37
C LYS A 162 -3.22 -21.95 -12.40
N GLU A 163 -3.86 -22.12 -11.25
CA GLU A 163 -5.31 -22.37 -11.17
C GLU A 163 -6.12 -21.17 -11.69
N VAL A 164 -5.75 -19.93 -11.35
CA VAL A 164 -6.48 -18.75 -11.88
C VAL A 164 -6.35 -18.59 -13.39
N SER A 165 -5.27 -19.13 -13.97
CA SER A 165 -4.97 -19.04 -15.41
C SER A 165 -5.63 -20.17 -16.21
N PHE A 166 -5.58 -21.41 -15.73
CA PHE A 166 -5.88 -22.60 -16.54
C PHE A 166 -7.05 -23.46 -16.02
N SER A 167 -7.67 -23.08 -14.91
CA SER A 167 -8.71 -23.91 -14.30
C SER A 167 -10.04 -23.93 -15.06
N ASN A 168 -10.78 -25.03 -14.88
CA ASN A 168 -12.15 -25.17 -15.35
C ASN A 168 -13.12 -24.30 -14.53
N LEU A 169 -14.38 -24.21 -14.97
CA LEU A 169 -15.38 -23.34 -14.34
C LEU A 169 -15.66 -23.70 -12.86
N GLU A 170 -15.55 -24.96 -12.46
CA GLU A 170 -15.83 -25.40 -11.09
C GLU A 170 -14.75 -24.91 -10.11
N LYS A 171 -13.48 -25.11 -10.46
CA LYS A 171 -12.36 -24.58 -9.67
C LYS A 171 -12.38 -23.06 -9.61
N LYS A 172 -12.73 -22.37 -10.71
CA LYS A 172 -12.93 -20.91 -10.69
C LYS A 172 -14.01 -20.47 -9.71
N LYS A 173 -15.10 -21.24 -9.55
CA LYS A 173 -16.13 -20.94 -8.53
C LYS A 173 -15.57 -21.09 -7.11
N ILE A 174 -14.79 -22.15 -6.85
CA ILE A 174 -14.15 -22.36 -5.55
C ILE A 174 -13.20 -21.21 -5.21
N LEU A 175 -12.34 -20.80 -6.15
CA LEU A 175 -11.42 -19.67 -5.93
C LEU A 175 -12.19 -18.37 -5.61
N LYS A 176 -13.31 -18.12 -6.30
CA LYS A 176 -14.16 -16.96 -6.03
C LYS A 176 -14.86 -17.05 -4.67
N GLU A 177 -15.28 -18.23 -4.23
CA GLU A 177 -15.80 -18.46 -2.87
C GLU A 177 -14.75 -18.10 -1.81
N VAL A 178 -13.51 -18.58 -1.97
CA VAL A 178 -12.41 -18.26 -1.05
C VAL A 178 -12.13 -16.77 -1.02
N LEU A 179 -12.07 -16.12 -2.18
CA LEU A 179 -11.85 -14.67 -2.28
C LEU A 179 -12.94 -13.87 -1.56
N LEU A 180 -14.20 -14.32 -1.60
CA LEU A 180 -15.29 -13.70 -0.83
C LEU A 180 -15.07 -13.83 0.68
N LEU A 181 -14.69 -15.03 1.16
CA LEU A 181 -14.41 -15.25 2.58
C LEU A 181 -13.24 -14.39 3.08
N ILE A 182 -12.18 -14.27 2.27
CA ILE A 182 -11.06 -13.37 2.57
C ILE A 182 -11.54 -11.92 2.58
N THR A 183 -12.33 -11.51 1.58
CA THR A 183 -12.85 -10.13 1.49
C THR A 183 -13.65 -9.76 2.74
N ASP A 184 -14.51 -10.65 3.22
CA ASP A 184 -15.31 -10.40 4.42
C ASP A 184 -14.44 -10.27 5.67
N PHE A 185 -13.40 -11.11 5.80
CA PHE A 185 -12.40 -10.99 6.87
C PHE A 185 -11.64 -9.66 6.79
N THR A 186 -11.15 -9.30 5.60
CA THR A 186 -10.41 -8.06 5.37
C THR A 186 -11.27 -6.82 5.66
N ILE A 187 -12.58 -6.86 5.36
CA ILE A 187 -13.52 -5.80 5.74
C ILE A 187 -13.57 -5.60 7.25
N GLN A 188 -13.64 -6.68 8.05
CA GLN A 188 -13.64 -6.56 9.50
C GLN A 188 -12.32 -5.99 10.02
N PHE A 189 -11.19 -6.44 9.45
CA PHE A 189 -9.88 -5.89 9.79
C PHE A 189 -9.78 -4.38 9.50
N MET A 190 -10.26 -3.95 8.32
CA MET A 190 -10.31 -2.54 7.95
C MET A 190 -11.17 -1.71 8.91
N LYS A 191 -12.29 -2.25 9.41
CA LYS A 191 -13.10 -1.57 10.43
C LYS A 191 -12.29 -1.33 11.70
N SER A 192 -11.59 -2.34 12.20
CA SER A 192 -10.73 -2.18 13.38
C SER A 192 -9.63 -1.15 13.11
N VAL A 193 -8.98 -1.18 11.96
CA VAL A 193 -7.98 -0.16 11.58
C VAL A 193 -8.55 1.27 11.63
N ILE A 194 -9.77 1.48 11.10
CA ILE A 194 -10.46 2.78 11.16
C ILE A 194 -10.77 3.17 12.62
N ASN A 195 -11.32 2.24 13.41
CA ASN A 195 -11.68 2.48 14.81
C ASN A 195 -10.49 2.92 15.66
N TYR A 196 -9.29 2.46 15.32
CA TYR A 196 -8.05 2.83 15.99
C TYR A 196 -7.47 4.17 15.47
N GLY A 197 -7.99 4.71 14.37
CA GLY A 197 -7.67 6.05 13.87
C GLY A 197 -6.77 6.11 12.63
N ALA A 198 -6.57 4.98 11.93
CA ALA A 198 -5.81 4.95 10.69
C ALA A 198 -6.71 4.80 9.45
N LEU A 199 -6.20 5.24 8.31
CA LEU A 199 -6.84 5.13 7.00
C LEU A 199 -6.32 3.88 6.29
N PRO A 200 -7.20 2.92 5.95
CA PRO A 200 -6.81 1.75 5.17
C PRO A 200 -6.36 2.14 3.75
N ILE A 201 -5.24 1.56 3.30
CA ILE A 201 -4.85 1.55 1.89
C ILE A 201 -4.83 0.11 1.40
N VAL A 202 -5.42 -0.15 0.23
CA VAL A 202 -5.50 -1.51 -0.33
C VAL A 202 -4.24 -1.78 -1.15
N VAL A 203 -3.52 -2.86 -0.82
CA VAL A 203 -2.29 -3.24 -1.52
C VAL A 203 -2.38 -4.64 -2.12
N ASP A 204 -2.14 -4.80 -3.42
CA ASP A 204 -2.26 -6.09 -4.13
C ASP A 204 -1.03 -6.39 -4.99
N PRO A 205 0.14 -6.69 -4.40
CA PRO A 205 1.38 -6.93 -5.17
C PRO A 205 1.27 -8.08 -6.16
N LEU A 206 0.56 -9.16 -5.83
CA LEU A 206 0.44 -10.33 -6.73
C LEU A 206 -0.55 -10.11 -7.86
N ALA A 207 -1.40 -9.08 -7.77
CA ALA A 207 -2.24 -8.63 -8.87
C ALA A 207 -1.47 -7.86 -9.95
N SER A 208 -0.14 -7.72 -9.85
CA SER A 208 0.70 -7.01 -10.82
C SER A 208 0.60 -7.56 -12.25
N GLY A 209 0.72 -6.68 -13.25
CA GLY A 209 0.81 -7.05 -14.67
C GLY A 209 2.09 -7.79 -15.04
N SER A 210 3.06 -7.83 -14.13
CA SER A 210 4.22 -8.71 -14.23
C SER A 210 3.95 -10.14 -13.76
N VAL A 211 2.82 -10.40 -13.10
CA VAL A 211 2.46 -11.69 -12.50
C VAL A 211 1.23 -12.30 -13.17
N ILE A 212 0.18 -11.52 -13.43
CA ILE A 212 -1.08 -12.01 -13.99
C ILE A 212 -1.55 -11.23 -15.22
N SER A 213 -2.36 -11.88 -16.06
CA SER A 213 -2.94 -11.23 -17.25
C SER A 213 -4.03 -10.21 -16.90
N PRO A 214 -4.38 -9.25 -17.78
CA PRO A 214 -5.52 -8.35 -17.59
C PRO A 214 -6.85 -9.09 -17.40
N GLU A 215 -7.03 -10.23 -18.06
CA GLU A 215 -8.22 -11.06 -17.88
C GLU A 215 -8.28 -11.67 -16.47
N THR A 216 -7.14 -12.17 -15.97
CA THR A 216 -7.04 -12.68 -14.60
C THR A 216 -7.32 -11.58 -13.59
N TYR A 217 -6.68 -10.41 -13.74
CA TYR A 217 -6.88 -9.25 -12.87
C TYR A 217 -8.36 -8.86 -12.78
N LYS A 218 -9.02 -8.71 -13.94
CA LYS A 218 -10.45 -8.38 -14.05
C LYS A 218 -11.36 -9.39 -13.34
N ASN A 219 -10.98 -10.67 -13.31
CA ASN A 219 -11.84 -11.75 -12.79
C ASN A 219 -11.58 -12.12 -11.32
N PHE A 220 -10.35 -11.92 -10.83
CA PHE A 220 -9.90 -12.46 -9.55
C PHE A 220 -9.31 -11.42 -8.57
N ALA A 221 -8.97 -10.21 -9.02
CA ALA A 221 -8.44 -9.17 -8.14
C ALA A 221 -9.38 -7.96 -8.07
N LEU A 222 -9.57 -7.25 -9.20
CA LEU A 222 -10.34 -6.00 -9.27
C LEU A 222 -11.72 -6.07 -8.58
N PRO A 223 -12.57 -7.10 -8.78
CA PRO A 223 -13.89 -7.14 -8.14
C PRO A 223 -13.84 -7.18 -6.61
N TYR A 224 -12.75 -7.70 -6.04
CA TYR A 224 -12.58 -7.82 -4.60
C TYR A 224 -11.90 -6.58 -4.02
N GLU A 225 -10.96 -5.98 -4.75
CA GLU A 225 -10.46 -4.62 -4.45
C GLU A 225 -11.63 -3.62 -4.39
N GLU A 226 -12.52 -3.62 -5.40
CA GLU A 226 -13.70 -2.75 -5.45
C GLU A 226 -14.66 -3.01 -4.28
N ARG A 227 -14.81 -4.27 -3.83
CA ARG A 227 -15.63 -4.57 -2.64
C ARG A 227 -15.06 -3.94 -1.37
N LEU A 228 -13.74 -4.00 -1.18
CA LEU A 228 -13.08 -3.36 -0.05
C LEU A 228 -13.24 -1.83 -0.12
N ILE A 229 -12.96 -1.24 -1.28
CA ILE A 229 -13.04 0.20 -1.49
C ILE A 229 -14.48 0.71 -1.30
N ASN A 230 -15.45 0.08 -1.95
CA ASN A 230 -16.87 0.47 -1.84
C ASN A 230 -17.42 0.27 -0.42
N TYR A 231 -16.81 -0.58 0.40
CA TYR A 231 -17.15 -0.67 1.81
C TYR A 231 -16.68 0.57 2.58
N LEU A 232 -15.46 1.05 2.32
CA LEU A 232 -14.91 2.26 2.93
C LEU A 232 -15.62 3.54 2.51
N HIS A 233 -16.08 3.61 1.25
CA HIS A 233 -16.91 4.72 0.78
C HIS A 233 -18.20 4.93 1.59
N ARG A 234 -18.71 3.90 2.28
CA ARG A 234 -19.87 4.05 3.19
C ARG A 234 -19.57 4.87 4.45
N TYR A 235 -18.28 5.14 4.70
CA TYR A 235 -17.77 5.98 5.78
C TYR A 235 -17.19 7.30 5.25
N ASP A 236 -17.49 7.66 4.00
CA ASP A 236 -16.99 8.87 3.33
C ASP A 236 -15.45 8.94 3.29
N LEU A 237 -14.79 7.78 3.16
CA LEU A 237 -13.33 7.67 3.09
C LEU A 237 -12.86 7.43 1.66
N ASP A 238 -12.07 8.35 1.11
CA ASP A 238 -11.31 8.14 -0.12
C ASP A 238 -10.24 7.05 0.09
N VAL A 239 -10.12 6.13 -0.87
CA VAL A 239 -9.24 4.96 -0.75
C VAL A 239 -8.11 4.98 -1.76
N ILE A 240 -6.91 4.66 -1.26
CA ILE A 240 -5.72 4.42 -2.07
C ILE A 240 -5.68 2.94 -2.47
N LEU A 241 -5.56 2.68 -3.78
CA LEU A 241 -5.20 1.37 -4.31
C LEU A 241 -3.75 1.39 -4.79
N HIS A 242 -2.94 0.46 -4.29
CA HIS A 242 -1.57 0.24 -4.71
C HIS A 242 -1.38 -1.16 -5.30
N ILE A 243 -0.81 -1.23 -6.49
CA ILE A 243 -0.43 -2.49 -7.15
C ILE A 243 1.04 -2.36 -7.55
N CYS A 244 1.89 -3.21 -6.99
CA CYS A 244 3.32 -3.20 -7.26
C CYS A 244 3.62 -3.57 -8.73
N GLY A 245 4.81 -3.20 -9.21
CA GLY A 245 5.28 -3.58 -10.53
C GLY A 245 4.52 -2.91 -11.68
N ASN A 246 4.48 -3.59 -12.82
CA ASN A 246 3.97 -2.99 -14.05
C ASN A 246 2.45 -3.08 -14.15
N THR A 247 1.78 -1.94 -14.09
CA THR A 247 0.32 -1.82 -14.27
C THR A 247 -0.07 -1.16 -15.60
N GLN A 248 0.89 -0.94 -16.51
CA GLN A 248 0.66 -0.32 -17.83
C GLN A 248 -0.39 -1.08 -18.66
N VAL A 249 -0.43 -2.40 -18.50
CA VAL A 249 -1.36 -3.30 -19.19
C VAL A 249 -2.79 -3.23 -18.62
N TYR A 250 -2.98 -2.64 -17.44
CA TYR A 250 -4.28 -2.55 -16.76
C TYR A 250 -4.94 -1.19 -16.86
N LEU A 251 -4.45 -0.25 -17.68
CA LEU A 251 -5.02 1.09 -17.73
C LEU A 251 -6.55 1.07 -17.94
N LYS A 252 -7.08 0.16 -18.79
CA LYS A 252 -8.52 0.04 -19.06
C LYS A 252 -9.30 -0.50 -17.84
N GLU A 253 -8.72 -1.45 -17.13
CA GLU A 253 -9.28 -2.06 -15.92
C GLU A 253 -9.21 -1.09 -14.74
N LEU A 254 -8.06 -0.45 -14.50
CA LEU A 254 -7.88 0.60 -13.49
C LEU A 254 -8.84 1.76 -13.72
N LYS A 255 -9.17 2.12 -14.97
CA LYS A 255 -10.18 3.15 -15.24
C LYS A 255 -11.56 2.79 -14.69
N LYS A 256 -11.87 1.50 -14.55
CA LYS A 256 -13.13 1.00 -13.99
C LYS A 256 -13.12 0.94 -12.48
N SER A 257 -11.94 0.74 -11.86
CA SER A 257 -11.76 0.73 -10.41
C SER A 257 -12.52 1.86 -9.72
N THR A 258 -13.04 1.55 -8.53
CA THR A 258 -13.71 2.49 -7.65
C THR A 258 -12.75 3.23 -6.72
N ALA A 259 -11.44 2.99 -6.78
CA ALA A 259 -10.46 3.76 -6.00
C ALA A 259 -10.53 5.26 -6.29
N ASP A 260 -10.09 6.07 -5.34
CA ASP A 260 -10.04 7.54 -5.47
C ASP A 260 -8.62 8.01 -5.79
N LEU A 261 -7.63 7.28 -5.26
CA LEU A 261 -6.22 7.47 -5.51
C LEU A 261 -5.58 6.18 -6.03
N LEU A 262 -4.76 6.31 -7.07
CA LEU A 262 -3.98 5.19 -7.61
C LEU A 262 -2.50 5.41 -7.31
N SER A 263 -1.91 4.53 -6.50
CA SER A 263 -0.47 4.44 -6.29
C SER A 263 0.14 3.50 -7.30
N LEU A 264 1.00 4.06 -8.16
CA LEU A 264 1.48 3.41 -9.36
C LEU A 264 3.00 3.22 -9.28
N ASP A 265 3.48 2.00 -9.52
CA ASP A 265 4.91 1.66 -9.45
C ASP A 265 5.60 1.73 -10.82
N ARG A 266 5.74 0.61 -11.56
CA ARG A 266 6.52 0.53 -12.81
C ARG A 266 5.67 0.86 -14.03
N ILE A 267 5.25 2.11 -14.15
CA ILE A 267 4.45 2.63 -15.28
C ILE A 267 4.95 4.01 -15.73
N ASN A 268 4.70 4.37 -17.00
CA ASN A 268 4.89 5.75 -17.42
C ASN A 268 3.79 6.63 -16.82
N LEU A 269 4.10 7.37 -15.76
CA LEU A 269 3.11 8.17 -15.04
C LEU A 269 2.52 9.31 -15.88
N PHE A 270 3.25 9.82 -16.87
CA PHE A 270 2.72 10.85 -17.77
C PHE A 270 1.66 10.29 -18.73
N SER A 271 1.82 9.05 -19.21
CA SER A 271 0.79 8.38 -20.00
C SER A 271 -0.41 8.00 -19.11
N ALA A 272 -0.16 7.50 -17.89
CA ALA A 272 -1.18 7.21 -16.91
C ALA A 272 -2.01 8.46 -16.56
N LYS A 273 -1.36 9.60 -16.35
CA LYS A 273 -2.01 10.90 -16.15
C LYS A 273 -2.97 11.28 -17.27
N LYS A 274 -2.56 11.12 -18.54
CA LYS A 274 -3.43 11.41 -19.68
C LYS A 274 -4.68 10.52 -19.71
N PHE A 275 -4.56 9.27 -19.27
CA PHE A 275 -5.64 8.29 -19.36
C PHE A 275 -6.56 8.25 -18.12
N LEU A 276 -5.99 8.44 -16.93
CA LEU A 276 -6.61 8.24 -15.61
C LEU A 276 -6.80 9.53 -14.83
N GLY A 277 -5.99 10.56 -15.09
CA GLY A 277 -5.87 11.76 -14.25
C GLY A 277 -7.11 12.65 -14.13
N ASN A 278 -8.11 12.44 -15.01
CA ASN A 278 -9.41 13.11 -14.92
C ASN A 278 -10.35 12.46 -13.89
N LYS A 279 -10.10 11.19 -13.52
CA LYS A 279 -10.92 10.43 -12.56
C LYS A 279 -10.20 10.25 -11.23
N PHE A 280 -8.88 9.97 -11.26
CA PHE A 280 -8.13 9.60 -10.06
C PHE A 280 -7.08 10.64 -9.69
N ARG A 281 -6.86 10.80 -8.39
CA ARG A 281 -5.60 11.32 -7.87
C ARG A 281 -4.51 10.29 -8.14
N LEU A 282 -3.33 10.75 -8.51
CA LEU A 282 -2.21 9.86 -8.81
C LEU A 282 -1.13 10.01 -7.75
N ILE A 283 -0.61 8.87 -7.29
CA ILE A 283 0.49 8.78 -6.33
C ILE A 283 1.68 8.11 -7.02
N GLY A 284 2.88 8.66 -6.84
CA GLY A 284 4.11 8.09 -7.37
C GLY A 284 4.80 8.98 -8.40
N ASN A 285 5.76 8.47 -9.17
CA ASN A 285 6.32 7.13 -9.04
C ASN A 285 7.83 7.19 -9.23
N PHE A 286 8.50 7.90 -8.33
CA PHE A 286 9.95 7.97 -8.37
C PHE A 286 10.55 6.57 -8.17
N ASP A 287 11.42 6.15 -9.08
CA ASP A 287 11.92 4.78 -9.11
C ASP A 287 12.72 4.44 -7.84
N THR A 288 12.45 3.27 -7.25
CA THR A 288 13.04 2.83 -5.99
C THR A 288 14.51 2.43 -6.12
N THR A 289 14.94 2.02 -7.31
CA THR A 289 16.36 1.75 -7.59
C THR A 289 17.11 3.08 -7.73
N GLU A 290 16.49 4.05 -8.38
CA GLU A 290 17.05 5.39 -8.56
C GLU A 290 17.19 6.14 -7.23
N ILE A 291 16.21 6.08 -6.32
CA ILE A 291 16.34 6.74 -5.01
C ILE A 291 17.48 6.14 -4.18
N LEU A 292 17.77 4.86 -4.36
CA LEU A 292 18.87 4.17 -3.68
C LEU A 292 20.24 4.52 -4.28
N LEU A 293 20.36 4.57 -5.62
CA LEU A 293 21.66 4.59 -6.30
C LEU A 293 22.11 5.95 -6.82
N LEU A 294 21.20 6.89 -7.07
CA LEU A 294 21.56 8.18 -7.65
C LEU A 294 22.19 9.12 -6.63
N SER A 295 22.96 10.08 -7.13
CA SER A 295 23.42 11.21 -6.33
C SER A 295 22.27 12.16 -5.98
N PRO A 296 22.39 12.92 -4.88
CA PRO A 296 21.45 13.98 -4.55
C PRO A 296 21.16 14.92 -5.73
N GLU A 297 22.18 15.34 -6.50
CA GLU A 297 21.98 16.26 -7.63
C GLU A 297 21.08 15.67 -8.72
N GLU A 298 21.26 14.39 -9.05
CA GLU A 298 20.42 13.68 -10.03
C GLU A 298 18.98 13.53 -9.52
N ILE A 299 18.81 13.22 -8.23
CA ILE A 299 17.49 13.18 -7.58
C ILE A 299 16.81 14.54 -7.68
N ARG A 300 17.51 15.66 -7.41
CA ARG A 300 16.92 17.01 -7.52
C ARG A 300 16.36 17.26 -8.92
N LYS A 301 17.15 16.95 -9.96
CA LYS A 301 16.73 17.14 -11.36
C LYS A 301 15.50 16.30 -11.70
N LYS A 302 15.48 15.03 -11.28
CA LYS A 302 14.38 14.09 -11.57
C LYS A 302 13.10 14.44 -10.81
N VAL A 303 13.19 14.74 -9.51
CA VAL A 303 12.04 15.16 -8.68
C VAL A 303 11.42 16.44 -9.23
N LYS A 304 12.24 17.46 -9.54
CA LYS A 304 11.76 18.69 -10.18
C LYS A 304 10.96 18.41 -11.44
N ASN A 305 11.50 17.61 -12.36
CA ASN A 305 10.83 17.27 -13.61
C ASN A 305 9.51 16.50 -13.37
N LEU A 306 9.52 15.52 -12.45
CA LEU A 306 8.35 14.74 -12.09
C LEU A 306 7.24 15.64 -11.53
N VAL A 307 7.55 16.44 -10.50
CA VAL A 307 6.60 17.33 -9.84
C VAL A 307 6.03 18.37 -10.80
N LEU A 308 6.86 19.03 -11.61
CA LEU A 308 6.39 20.04 -12.56
C LEU A 308 5.44 19.48 -13.61
N LYS A 309 5.64 18.23 -14.04
CA LYS A 309 4.76 17.56 -15.03
C LYS A 309 3.50 16.97 -14.39
N MET A 310 3.55 16.63 -13.10
CA MET A 310 2.47 15.92 -12.44
C MET A 310 1.55 16.81 -11.62
N LYS A 311 2.05 17.85 -10.95
CA LYS A 311 1.29 18.63 -9.95
C LYS A 311 -0.02 19.23 -10.43
N ASN A 312 -0.16 19.49 -11.73
CA ASN A 312 -1.41 19.92 -12.36
C ASN A 312 -2.28 18.75 -12.85
N ASN A 313 -2.18 17.57 -12.23
CA ASN A 313 -3.13 16.49 -12.46
C ASN A 313 -4.52 16.96 -12.01
N LYS A 314 -5.55 16.74 -12.83
CA LYS A 314 -6.85 17.39 -12.64
C LYS A 314 -7.48 17.09 -11.27
N LYS A 315 -7.40 15.84 -10.82
CA LYS A 315 -7.89 15.41 -9.51
C LYS A 315 -6.86 15.57 -8.39
N GLY A 316 -5.63 15.94 -8.72
CA GLY A 316 -4.53 16.15 -7.78
C GLY A 316 -3.46 15.05 -7.81
N TYR A 317 -2.35 15.30 -7.12
CA TYR A 317 -1.13 14.51 -7.22
C TYR A 317 -0.39 14.44 -5.88
N ILE A 318 0.09 13.25 -5.53
CA ILE A 318 0.97 13.01 -4.37
C ILE A 318 2.32 12.52 -4.91
N LEU A 319 3.38 13.26 -4.59
CA LEU A 319 4.74 12.84 -4.92
C LEU A 319 5.13 11.67 -4.02
N ALA A 320 5.47 10.53 -4.62
CA ALA A 320 5.87 9.34 -3.88
C ALA A 320 6.93 8.54 -4.66
N THR A 321 7.60 7.62 -3.96
CA THR A 321 8.31 6.52 -4.61
C THR A 321 7.32 5.57 -5.28
N GLY A 322 7.75 4.83 -6.29
CA GLY A 322 6.88 3.89 -7.01
C GLY A 322 6.39 2.75 -6.13
N CYS A 323 7.26 2.27 -5.24
CA CYS A 323 6.97 1.26 -4.22
C CYS A 323 7.70 1.63 -2.91
N GLU A 324 7.78 0.68 -1.99
CA GLU A 324 8.54 0.81 -0.74
C GLU A 324 9.96 1.31 -0.98
N VAL A 325 10.38 2.26 -0.15
CA VAL A 325 11.77 2.74 -0.14
C VAL A 325 12.68 1.57 0.25
N PRO A 326 13.73 1.28 -0.53
CA PRO A 326 14.67 0.22 -0.17
C PRO A 326 15.26 0.41 1.21
N PHE A 327 15.42 -0.68 1.95
CA PHE A 327 15.80 -0.68 3.37
C PHE A 327 17.01 0.24 3.66
N SER A 328 18.07 0.12 2.86
CA SER A 328 19.34 0.84 3.04
C SER A 328 19.49 2.11 2.20
N THR A 329 18.40 2.73 1.75
CA THR A 329 18.49 4.00 1.01
C THR A 329 19.21 5.08 1.83
N PRO A 330 20.22 5.79 1.28
CA PRO A 330 20.88 6.89 1.98
C PRO A 330 19.91 7.97 2.45
N LYS A 331 20.09 8.45 3.68
CA LYS A 331 19.20 9.48 4.26
C LYS A 331 19.18 10.75 3.42
N GLU A 332 20.35 11.15 2.90
CA GLU A 332 20.54 12.34 2.09
C GLU A 332 19.72 12.30 0.80
N ASN A 333 19.52 11.11 0.23
CA ASN A 333 18.73 10.91 -0.98
C ASN A 333 17.24 11.17 -0.72
N LEU A 334 16.70 10.65 0.40
CA LEU A 334 15.31 10.90 0.79
C LEU A 334 15.09 12.35 1.23
N ILE A 335 16.01 12.93 2.00
CA ILE A 335 15.95 14.36 2.37
C ILE A 335 15.90 15.20 1.09
N THR A 336 16.78 14.94 0.13
CA THR A 336 16.80 15.66 -1.15
C THR A 336 15.50 15.48 -1.94
N PHE A 337 14.95 14.27 -1.96
CA PHE A 337 13.67 13.98 -2.60
C PHE A 337 12.53 14.81 -2.00
N ILE A 338 12.46 14.87 -0.67
CA ILE A 338 11.41 15.59 0.06
C ILE A 338 11.57 17.10 -0.13
N GLU A 339 12.77 17.64 0.09
CA GLU A 339 13.03 19.07 -0.03
C GLU A 339 12.69 19.61 -1.43
N GLU A 340 13.10 18.90 -2.48
CA GLU A 340 12.78 19.33 -3.86
C GLU A 340 11.30 19.15 -4.18
N GLY A 341 10.65 18.12 -3.62
CA GLY A 341 9.20 17.98 -3.66
C GLY A 341 8.50 19.20 -3.05
N LYS A 342 8.90 19.62 -1.85
CA LYS A 342 8.34 20.79 -1.14
C LYS A 342 8.60 22.08 -1.93
N ARG A 343 9.79 22.21 -2.53
CA ARG A 343 10.22 23.38 -3.29
C ARG A 343 9.43 23.59 -4.58
N TRP A 344 9.32 22.57 -5.42
CA TRP A 344 8.69 22.68 -6.74
C TRP A 344 7.19 22.36 -6.74
N GLY A 345 6.72 21.72 -5.66
CA GLY A 345 5.34 21.30 -5.46
C GLY A 345 4.37 22.40 -5.10
N ARG A 346 4.84 23.63 -4.82
CA ARG A 346 3.95 24.75 -4.47
C ARG A 346 2.98 25.09 -5.59
N TYR A 347 1.74 25.35 -5.22
CA TYR A 347 0.72 25.90 -6.09
C TYR A 347 0.80 27.43 -6.09
N LYS A 348 0.38 28.05 -7.20
CA LYS A 348 0.25 29.50 -7.27
C LYS A 348 -1.18 29.81 -6.83
N PHE A 349 -1.32 30.56 -5.74
CA PHE A 349 -2.58 31.19 -5.36
C PHE A 349 -2.71 32.54 -6.04
#